data_AF-A0A2H3JK61-F1
#
_entry.id   AF-A0A2H3JK61-F1
#
_cell.length_a   1.000
_cell.length_b   1.000
_cell.length_c   1.000
_cell.angle_alpha   90.00
_cell.angle_beta   90.00
_cell.angle_gamma   90.00
#
_symmetry.space_group_name_H-M   'P 1'
#
loop_
_entity.id
_entity.type
_entity.pdbx_description
1 polymer ?
#
loop_
_entity_poly.entity_id
_entity_poly.type
_entity_poly.pdbx_seq_one_letter_code
_entity_poly.pdbx_strand_id
1 'polypeptide(L)'
;TLRRHLESTHRAEYLKWCEENKFQSMLPRDTKWRRDQMKADSQSSLDSHLQERLPPKERVIPYSDVLFREAAVEWLVATDQPIQALEHLSFKSMIEIAARATNGVRIPD
;
A
#
# COMPACT_ATOMS: atom_id res chain seq x y z
N THR A 1 -3.61 22.67 -26.45
CA THR A 1 -3.95 23.32 -27.73
C THR A 1 -3.06 24.53 -27.99
N LEU A 2 -2.93 25.49 -27.07
CA LEU A 2 -2.11 26.70 -27.25
C LEU A 2 -0.61 26.45 -27.58
N ARG A 3 0.07 25.54 -26.89
CA ARG A 3 1.49 25.24 -27.16
C ARG A 3 1.74 24.59 -28.54
N ARG A 4 0.77 23.83 -29.05
CA ARG A 4 0.86 23.22 -30.39
C ARG A 4 0.63 24.27 -31.48
N HIS A 5 -0.30 25.19 -31.26
CA HIS A 5 -0.51 26.32 -32.16
C HIS A 5 0.74 27.20 -32.22
N LEU A 6 1.27 27.61 -31.07
CA LEU A 6 2.50 28.41 -30.96
C LEU A 6 3.69 27.74 -31.67
N GLU A 7 3.82 26.41 -31.56
CA GLU A 7 4.82 25.63 -32.27
C GLU A 7 4.62 25.61 -33.80
N SER A 8 3.38 25.68 -34.28
CA SER A 8 3.09 25.65 -35.72
C SER A 8 3.24 27.01 -36.39
N THR A 9 2.83 28.10 -35.73
CA THR A 9 2.71 29.43 -36.35
C THR A 9 3.78 30.41 -35.90
N HIS A 10 4.20 30.37 -34.63
CA HIS A 10 5.09 31.39 -34.03
C HIS A 10 6.37 30.79 -33.43
N ARG A 11 6.81 29.64 -33.93
CA ARG A 11 7.96 28.92 -33.33
C ARG A 11 9.23 29.76 -33.28
N ALA A 12 9.58 30.43 -34.37
CA ALA A 12 10.84 31.19 -34.45
C ALA A 12 10.86 32.38 -33.48
N GLU A 13 9.75 33.11 -33.41
CA GLU A 13 9.58 34.26 -32.50
C GLU A 13 9.62 33.81 -31.04
N TYR A 14 8.93 32.71 -30.72
CA TYR A 14 8.92 32.14 -29.38
C TYR A 14 10.31 31.67 -28.93
N LEU A 15 11.08 31.02 -29.81
CA LEU A 15 12.43 30.57 -29.47
C LEU A 15 13.39 31.74 -29.23
N LYS A 16 13.34 32.78 -30.05
CA LYS A 16 14.11 34.02 -29.82
C LYS A 16 13.76 34.65 -28.47
N TRP A 17 12.47 34.76 -28.17
CA TRP A 17 12.01 35.27 -26.87
C TRP A 17 12.53 34.38 -25.72
N CYS A 18 12.51 33.06 -25.88
CA CYS A 18 13.06 32.14 -24.88
C CYS A 18 14.57 32.36 -24.66
N GLU A 19 15.35 32.56 -25.72
CA GLU A 19 16.79 32.84 -25.62
C GLU A 19 17.07 34.17 -24.91
N GLU A 20 16.37 35.23 -25.31
CA GLU A 20 16.51 36.57 -24.72
C GLU A 20 16.14 36.58 -23.23
N ASN A 21 15.09 35.84 -22.85
CA ASN A 21 14.59 35.78 -21.48
C ASN A 21 15.21 34.64 -20.66
N LYS A 22 16.22 33.92 -21.20
CA LYS A 22 16.84 32.75 -20.57
C LYS A 22 15.81 31.71 -20.10
N PHE A 23 14.74 31.55 -20.86
CA PHE A 23 13.64 30.65 -20.58
C PHE A 23 13.79 29.34 -21.35
N GLN A 24 13.50 28.21 -20.70
CA GLN A 24 13.55 26.90 -21.36
C GLN A 24 12.32 26.68 -22.24
N SER A 25 12.53 26.39 -23.54
CA SER A 25 11.42 26.10 -24.45
C SER A 25 10.56 24.93 -23.97
N MET A 26 9.26 25.19 -23.86
CA MET A 26 8.23 24.22 -23.51
C MET A 26 7.39 23.77 -24.72
N LEU A 27 7.89 24.01 -25.94
CA LEU A 27 7.23 23.52 -27.15
C LEU A 27 7.19 21.98 -27.15
N PRO A 28 6.12 21.38 -27.69
CA PRO A 28 5.96 19.93 -27.71
C PRO A 28 7.16 19.16 -28.29
N ARG A 29 7.75 19.62 -29.40
CA ARG A 29 8.93 18.98 -30.02
C ARG A 29 10.16 19.07 -29.14
N ASP A 30 10.45 20.24 -28.58
CA ASP A 30 11.63 20.46 -27.76
C ASP A 30 11.52 19.68 -26.42
N THR A 31 10.31 19.60 -25.87
CA THR A 31 10.01 18.79 -24.68
C THR A 31 10.11 17.30 -24.98
N LYS A 32 9.65 16.85 -26.15
CA LYS A 32 9.76 15.46 -26.57
C LYS A 32 11.23 15.06 -26.78
N TRP A 33 12.01 15.88 -27.49
CA TRP A 33 13.44 15.66 -27.71
C TRP A 33 14.20 15.51 -26.39
N ARG A 34 13.94 16.37 -25.40
CA ARG A 34 14.55 16.24 -24.07
C ARG A 34 14.17 14.94 -23.37
N ARG A 35 12.89 14.55 -23.42
CA ARG A 35 12.45 13.28 -22.81
C ARG A 35 13.09 12.08 -23.49
N ASP A 36 13.26 12.12 -24.80
CA ASP A 36 13.86 11.03 -25.56
C ASP A 36 15.38 10.93 -25.28
N GLN A 37 16.08 12.06 -25.12
CA GLN A 37 17.47 12.09 -24.63
C GLN A 37 17.58 11.52 -23.21
N MET A 38 16.71 11.92 -22.29
CA MET A 38 16.72 11.40 -20.91
C MET A 38 16.34 9.92 -20.82
N LYS A 39 15.51 9.42 -21.75
CA LYS A 39 15.19 7.98 -21.85
C LYS A 39 16.35 7.16 -22.38
N ALA A 40 17.19 7.72 -23.24
CA ALA A 40 18.45 7.08 -23.65
C ALA A 40 19.40 6.91 -22.45
N ASP A 41 19.34 7.85 -21.49
CA ASP A 41 20.21 7.92 -20.31
C ASP A 41 19.61 7.36 -19.00
N SER A 42 18.71 6.37 -19.06
CA SER A 42 18.31 5.42 -17.97
C SER A 42 16.90 5.58 -17.38
N GLN A 43 16.16 4.48 -17.40
CA GLN A 43 15.41 3.98 -16.23
C GLN A 43 15.43 2.45 -16.29
N SER A 44 16.19 1.78 -15.42
CA SER A 44 16.01 0.34 -15.20
C SER A 44 14.60 0.11 -14.66
N SER A 45 13.89 -0.91 -15.16
CA SER A 45 12.62 -1.28 -14.55
C SER A 45 12.85 -1.62 -13.08
N LEU A 46 11.85 -1.38 -12.23
CA LEU A 46 11.94 -1.68 -10.81
C LEU A 46 11.98 -3.20 -10.52
N ASP A 47 11.92 -4.04 -11.56
CA ASP A 47 11.90 -5.50 -11.44
C ASP A 47 13.10 -6.04 -10.68
N SER A 48 14.28 -5.40 -10.76
CA SER A 48 15.46 -5.84 -10.00
C SER A 48 15.31 -5.73 -8.48
N HIS A 49 14.35 -4.93 -8.00
CA HIS A 49 14.09 -4.70 -6.57
C HIS A 49 12.75 -5.28 -6.09
N LEU A 50 11.93 -5.82 -7.00
CA LEU A 50 10.68 -6.46 -6.64
C LEU A 50 10.95 -7.90 -6.19
N GLN A 51 10.87 -8.14 -4.89
CA GLN A 51 10.86 -9.51 -4.36
C GLN A 51 9.46 -10.09 -4.50
N GLU A 52 9.37 -11.33 -4.97
CA GLU A 52 8.12 -12.09 -4.92
C GLU A 52 7.61 -12.13 -3.48
N ARG A 53 6.30 -11.86 -3.32
CA ARG A 53 5.65 -11.83 -2.03
C ARG A 53 5.71 -13.24 -1.42
N LEU A 54 6.62 -13.43 -0.46
CA LEU A 54 6.60 -14.60 0.42
C LEU A 54 5.17 -14.81 0.94
N PRO A 55 4.72 -16.06 1.11
CA PRO A 55 3.38 -16.35 1.65
C PRO A 55 3.17 -15.49 2.90
N PRO A 56 1.98 -14.87 3.07
CA PRO A 56 1.76 -13.96 4.18
C PRO A 56 2.18 -14.66 5.46
N LYS A 57 3.26 -14.18 6.09
CA LYS A 57 3.59 -14.61 7.45
C LYS A 57 2.33 -14.40 8.26
N GLU A 58 1.84 -15.48 8.87
CA GLU A 58 0.68 -15.48 9.73
C GLU A 58 0.89 -14.38 10.77
N ARG A 59 0.23 -13.23 10.56
CA ARG A 59 0.39 -12.09 11.45
C ARG A 59 -0.45 -12.42 12.66
N VAL A 60 0.22 -12.78 13.76
CA VAL A 60 -0.41 -12.87 15.07
C VAL A 60 -1.05 -11.50 15.33
N ILE A 61 -2.38 -11.43 15.28
CA ILE A 61 -3.12 -10.22 15.59
C ILE A 61 -2.81 -9.89 17.06
N PRO A 62 -2.26 -8.70 17.36
CA PRO A 62 -1.99 -8.33 18.73
C PRO A 62 -3.28 -8.40 19.56
N TYR A 63 -3.18 -8.94 20.77
CA TYR A 63 -4.31 -8.97 21.69
C TYR A 63 -4.85 -7.55 21.93
N SER A 64 -6.17 -7.42 21.89
CA SER A 64 -6.91 -6.23 22.31
C SER A 64 -8.19 -6.68 23.00
N ASP A 65 -8.53 -6.06 24.13
CA ASP A 65 -9.77 -6.36 24.86
C ASP A 65 -11.02 -6.19 23.99
N VAL A 66 -10.98 -5.22 23.05
CA VAL A 66 -12.10 -4.95 22.13
C VAL A 66 -12.29 -6.12 21.16
N LEU A 67 -11.21 -6.55 20.50
CA LEU A 67 -11.22 -7.66 19.56
C LEU A 67 -11.59 -8.98 20.24
N PHE A 68 -11.06 -9.20 21.45
CA PHE A 68 -11.40 -10.38 22.24
C PHE A 68 -12.88 -10.41 22.61
N ARG A 69 -13.44 -9.27 23.02
CA ARG A 69 -14.87 -9.17 23.34
C ARG A 69 -15.75 -9.41 22.12
N GLU A 70 -15.40 -8.85 20.97
CA GLU A 70 -16.12 -9.08 19.70
C GLU A 70 -16.13 -10.56 19.33
N ALA A 71 -14.95 -11.20 19.31
CA ALA A 71 -14.83 -12.63 19.02
C ALA A 71 -15.59 -13.51 20.04
N ALA A 72 -15.57 -13.15 21.33
CA ALA A 72 -16.32 -13.86 22.36
C ALA A 72 -17.84 -13.75 22.17
N VAL A 73 -18.35 -12.57 21.80
CA VAL A 73 -19.77 -12.37 21.51
C VAL A 73 -20.20 -13.16 20.26
N GLU A 74 -19.40 -13.12 19.20
CA GLU A 74 -19.66 -13.92 17.99
C GLU A 74 -19.70 -15.42 18.31
N TRP A 75 -18.77 -15.90 19.13
CA TRP A 75 -18.74 -17.29 19.57
C TRP A 75 -19.99 -17.67 20.39
N LEU A 76 -20.43 -16.82 21.32
CA LEU A 76 -21.66 -17.06 22.10
C LEU A 76 -22.89 -17.17 21.18
N VAL A 77 -23.03 -16.27 20.21
CA VAL A 77 -24.15 -16.27 19.26
C VAL A 77 -24.11 -17.50 18.36
N ALA A 78 -22.93 -17.85 17.82
CA ALA A 78 -22.78 -18.99 16.92
C ALA A 78 -23.04 -20.35 17.58
N THR A 79 -22.83 -20.44 18.89
CA THR A 79 -22.97 -21.68 19.67
C THR A 79 -24.17 -21.69 20.61
N ASP A 80 -25.03 -20.67 20.52
CA ASP A 80 -26.22 -20.46 21.36
C ASP A 80 -25.93 -20.59 22.87
N GLN A 81 -24.82 -19.98 23.31
CA GLN A 81 -24.36 -20.05 24.68
C GLN A 81 -24.87 -18.85 25.50
N PRO A 82 -25.20 -19.05 26.78
CA PRO A 82 -25.58 -17.96 27.67
C PRO A 82 -24.39 -17.05 27.96
N ILE A 83 -24.66 -15.78 28.26
CA ILE A 83 -23.61 -14.78 28.59
C ILE A 83 -22.73 -15.25 29.77
N GLN A 84 -23.32 -16.01 30.70
CA GLN A 84 -22.63 -16.61 31.84
C GLN A 84 -21.52 -17.61 31.45
N ALA A 85 -21.50 -18.12 30.21
CA ALA A 85 -20.45 -19.03 29.75
C ALA A 85 -19.04 -18.38 29.82
N LEU A 86 -18.94 -17.06 29.67
CA LEU A 86 -17.67 -16.33 29.83
C LEU A 86 -17.19 -16.25 31.28
N GLU A 87 -18.10 -16.43 32.24
CA GLU A 87 -17.77 -16.43 33.67
C GLU A 87 -17.32 -17.82 34.17
N HIS A 88 -17.62 -18.86 33.39
CA HIS A 88 -17.37 -20.26 33.74
C HIS A 88 -15.87 -20.53 33.94
N LEU A 89 -15.54 -21.25 35.01
CA LEU A 89 -14.14 -21.51 35.41
C LEU A 89 -13.34 -22.22 34.31
N SER A 90 -13.96 -23.16 33.59
CA SER A 90 -13.28 -23.88 32.49
C SER A 90 -12.94 -22.96 31.32
N PHE A 91 -13.81 -21.99 31.00
CA PHE A 91 -13.54 -21.02 29.94
C PHE A 91 -12.37 -20.12 30.33
N LYS A 92 -12.37 -19.58 31.55
CA LYS A 92 -11.26 -18.77 32.07
C LYS A 92 -9.94 -19.55 32.10
N SER A 93 -9.96 -20.79 32.56
CA SER A 93 -8.77 -21.66 32.56
C SER A 93 -8.22 -21.90 31.16
N MET A 94 -9.08 -22.12 30.16
CA MET A 94 -8.67 -22.27 28.77
C MET A 94 -7.98 -21.00 28.24
N ILE A 95 -8.54 -19.81 28.50
CA ILE A 95 -7.94 -18.53 28.10
C ILE A 95 -6.61 -18.29 28.81
N GLU A 96 -6.49 -18.60 30.10
CA GLU A 96 -5.23 -18.48 30.83
C GLU A 96 -4.12 -19.38 30.27
N ILE A 97 -4.46 -20.62 29.88
CA ILE A 97 -3.53 -21.54 29.23
C ILE A 97 -3.09 -20.97 27.87
N ALA A 98 -4.05 -20.49 27.07
CA ALA A 98 -3.78 -19.89 25.77
C ALA A 98 -2.90 -18.63 25.86
N ALA A 99 -3.17 -17.75 26.84
CA ALA A 99 -2.41 -16.52 27.05
C ALA A 99 -0.95 -16.75 27.46
N ARG A 100 -0.63 -17.91 28.04
CA ARG A 100 0.73 -18.31 28.41
C ARG A 100 1.50 -18.98 27.26
N ALA A 101 0.86 -19.25 26.12
CA ALA A 101 1.49 -19.94 25.01
C ALA A 101 2.45 -19.02 24.25
N THR A 102 3.75 -19.31 24.31
CA THR A 102 4.80 -18.52 23.62
C THR A 102 4.72 -18.61 22.09
N ASN A 103 4.24 -19.75 21.57
CA ASN A 103 4.22 -20.05 20.14
C ASN A 103 2.81 -20.01 19.54
N GLY A 104 1.85 -19.38 20.22
CA GLY A 104 0.43 -19.42 19.87
C GLY A 104 -0.23 -20.77 20.19
N VAL A 105 -1.54 -20.87 19.92
CA VAL A 105 -2.36 -22.07 20.19
C VAL A 105 -2.73 -22.73 18.87
N ARG A 106 -2.57 -24.06 18.79
CA ARG A 106 -3.04 -24.86 17.65
C ARG A 106 -4.32 -25.60 18.04
N ILE A 107 -5.41 -25.33 17.33
CA ILE A 107 -6.68 -26.05 17.49
C ILE A 107 -6.66 -27.19 16.46
N PRO A 108 -6.78 -28.46 16.88
CA PRO A 108 -6.85 -29.58 15.94
C PRO A 108 -8.14 -29.53 15.11
N ASP A 109 -8.06 -29.99 13.87
CA ASP A 109 -9.19 -30.13 12.93
C ASP A 109 -10.19 -31.22 13.37
#